data_AF-A0A842P4E4-F1
#
_entry.id   AF-A0A842P4E4-F1
#
_cell.length_a   1.000
_cell.length_b   1.000
_cell.length_c   1.000
_cell.angle_alpha   90.00
_cell.angle_beta   90.00
_cell.angle_gamma   90.00
#
_symmetry.space_group_name_H-M   'P 1'
#
loop_
_entity.id
_entity.type
_entity.pdbx_description
1 polymer ?
#
loop_
_entity_poly.entity_id
_entity_poly.type
_entity_poly.pdbx_seq_one_letter_code
_entity_poly.pdbx_strand_id
1 'polypeptide(L)'
;YWSDGSLTDEGGFSLEVPLGAAPTLASSETRTFLAGVRNIPGRGEDMTRDTVSTTLQVKVDHAPPRVLERLSPIDVIDIANSSALTEVPVEFIGWEDADLSGSPQWVHWLMRDENQRQISSGSSLLGMLQEGQAITWTGTVDLIGDGMNPPLQDYEVGFWIEGWDAAGNPLATEGNSKSDPVREPVDLNGDHELQWIRFGALGAQLTVERISADREIVANGDKVEITAWISNLGGTTNTGFVVGFYSGDSEKPFATQKLNGIADESIPISATWVAEKGVDRVIVIVDTENEIIEVDESDNSASVGVSVDYAFGMGWVEGARQNLLAVIGIIIAMIVLPVVAYVSMKGALTNRSELFDDEHLFDEEDDYDEDYDDDDYDDEDDDY
;
A
#
# COMPACT_ATOMS: atom_id res chain seq x y z
N TYR A 1 -6.17 59.83 26.03
CA TYR A 1 -5.66 58.58 25.47
C TYR A 1 -4.49 58.14 26.32
N TRP A 2 -4.76 57.24 27.26
CA TRP A 2 -3.74 56.59 28.07
C TRP A 2 -3.61 55.17 27.52
N SER A 3 -2.47 54.87 26.92
CA SER A 3 -2.00 53.49 26.77
C SER A 3 -1.01 53.31 27.90
N ASP A 4 -1.33 52.47 28.88
CA ASP A 4 -0.32 52.05 29.84
C ASP A 4 0.62 51.09 29.10
N GLY A 5 1.91 51.35 29.25
CA GLY A 5 2.93 50.38 28.87
C GLY A 5 3.41 49.72 30.15
N SER A 6 3.27 48.40 30.23
CA SER A 6 3.84 47.62 31.32
C SER A 6 5.32 47.39 31.05
N LEU A 7 6.15 47.68 32.04
CA LEU A 7 7.55 47.27 32.04
C LEU A 7 7.62 45.77 32.35
N THR A 8 8.40 45.02 31.57
CA THR A 8 8.72 43.63 31.91
C THR A 8 9.83 43.61 32.96
N ASP A 9 9.95 42.49 33.68
CA ASP A 9 10.99 42.32 34.71
C ASP A 9 12.42 42.38 34.15
N GLU A 10 12.58 42.32 32.83
CA GLU A 10 13.86 42.46 32.11
C GLU A 10 14.10 43.87 31.53
N GLY A 11 13.24 44.85 31.86
CA GLY A 11 13.41 46.24 31.41
C GLY A 11 12.93 46.52 29.99
N GLY A 12 12.19 45.58 29.37
CA GLY A 12 11.45 45.83 28.14
C GLY A 12 10.21 46.69 28.41
N PHE A 13 9.74 47.41 27.41
CA PHE A 13 8.43 48.08 27.46
C PHE A 13 7.58 47.60 26.28
N SER A 14 6.32 47.26 26.55
CA SER A 14 5.33 46.97 25.51
C SER A 14 4.33 48.12 25.41
N LEU A 15 3.89 48.42 24.20
CA LEU A 15 2.86 49.42 23.93
C LEU A 15 1.73 48.75 23.13
N GLU A 16 0.64 48.41 23.81
CA GLU A 16 -0.53 47.85 23.15
C GLU A 16 -1.53 48.97 22.80
N VAL A 17 -1.95 49.01 21.53
CA VAL A 17 -2.98 49.93 21.05
C VAL A 17 -4.21 49.11 20.63
N PRO A 18 -5.21 48.95 21.51
CA PRO A 18 -6.40 48.18 21.18
C PRO A 18 -7.20 48.88 20.08
N LEU A 19 -7.28 48.24 18.90
CA LEU A 19 -7.93 48.80 17.71
C LEU A 19 -9.43 49.08 17.91
N GLY A 20 -10.08 48.40 18.87
CA GLY A 20 -11.46 48.70 19.28
C GLY A 20 -11.66 50.12 19.83
N ALA A 21 -10.59 50.76 20.32
CA ALA A 21 -10.61 52.13 20.82
C ALA A 21 -10.27 53.19 19.72
N ALA A 22 -9.87 52.76 18.52
CA ALA A 22 -9.50 53.63 17.41
C ALA A 22 -10.05 53.10 16.06
N PRO A 23 -11.38 53.07 15.86
CA PRO A 23 -12.02 52.49 14.69
C PRO A 23 -11.64 53.16 13.35
N THR A 24 -11.18 54.41 13.39
CA THR A 24 -10.65 55.12 12.20
C THR A 24 -9.26 54.64 11.78
N LEU A 25 -8.49 54.02 12.70
CA LEU A 25 -7.20 53.40 12.39
C LEU A 25 -7.39 52.03 11.71
N ALA A 26 -8.48 51.32 12.07
CA ALA A 26 -8.82 50.02 11.51
C ALA A 26 -9.17 50.10 10.00
N SER A 27 -9.74 51.22 9.55
CA SER A 27 -10.17 51.45 8.16
C SER A 27 -9.21 52.31 7.32
N SER A 28 -8.03 52.67 7.84
CA SER A 28 -7.08 53.55 7.13
C SER A 28 -6.17 52.76 6.20
N GLU A 29 -6.05 53.22 4.94
CA GLU A 29 -5.12 52.66 3.93
C GLU A 29 -3.64 52.87 4.30
N THR A 30 -3.33 53.93 5.08
CA THR A 30 -1.99 54.18 5.61
C THR A 30 -2.02 54.29 7.12
N ARG A 31 -1.14 53.55 7.80
CA ARG A 31 -0.97 53.58 9.26
C ARG A 31 0.37 54.24 9.59
N THR A 32 0.33 55.44 10.12
CA THR A 32 1.56 56.16 10.53
C THR A 32 1.75 56.03 12.03
N PHE A 33 2.79 55.32 12.45
CA PHE A 33 3.20 55.27 13.85
C PHE A 33 4.19 56.42 14.14
N LEU A 34 3.74 57.41 14.90
CA LEU A 34 4.58 58.51 15.38
C LEU A 34 5.02 58.20 16.82
N ALA A 35 6.16 57.55 16.99
CA ALA A 35 6.82 57.44 18.30
C ALA A 35 7.74 58.64 18.52
N GLY A 36 7.64 59.23 19.71
CA GLY A 36 8.57 60.25 20.18
C GLY A 36 9.05 59.88 21.57
N VAL A 37 10.33 59.54 21.72
CA VAL A 37 10.94 59.35 23.03
C VAL A 37 11.39 60.72 23.54
N ARG A 38 10.78 61.21 24.61
CA ARG A 38 11.21 62.44 25.31
C ARG A 38 11.86 62.03 26.62
N ASN A 39 12.93 62.73 27.02
CA ASN A 39 13.69 62.44 28.23
C ASN A 39 14.35 61.05 28.25
N ILE A 40 14.94 60.59 27.13
CA ILE A 40 16.01 59.58 27.25
C ILE A 40 17.05 60.19 28.19
N PRO A 41 17.43 59.56 29.32
CA PRO A 41 18.44 60.10 30.23
C PRO A 41 19.80 60.19 29.53
N GLY A 42 20.02 61.24 28.74
CA GLY A 42 21.34 61.68 28.35
C GLY A 42 21.92 62.49 29.50
N ARG A 43 22.86 61.87 30.24
CA ARG A 43 23.56 62.33 31.47
C ARG A 43 22.95 61.90 32.80
N GLY A 44 22.80 60.59 32.98
CA GLY A 44 23.11 60.00 34.28
C GLY A 44 24.48 59.33 34.14
N GLU A 45 25.53 59.91 34.72
CA GLU A 45 26.72 59.12 35.04
C GLU A 45 26.23 57.98 35.93
N ASP A 46 26.32 56.73 35.47
CA ASP A 46 26.41 55.63 36.42
C ASP A 46 27.58 55.97 37.36
N MET A 47 27.48 55.61 38.64
CA MET A 47 28.51 55.92 39.64
C MET A 47 29.89 55.31 39.31
N THR A 48 29.98 54.55 38.23
CA THR A 48 31.16 53.98 37.59
C THR A 48 31.88 54.91 36.59
N ARG A 49 31.32 56.07 36.22
CA ARG A 49 31.81 57.02 35.18
C ARG A 49 31.80 56.50 33.74
N ASP A 50 31.21 55.33 33.48
CA ASP A 50 31.08 54.83 32.12
C ASP A 50 29.80 55.36 31.44
N THR A 51 29.93 55.76 30.18
CA THR A 51 28.83 56.32 29.38
C THR A 51 28.01 55.17 28.80
N VAL A 52 26.77 55.00 29.28
CA VAL A 52 25.84 54.01 28.71
C VAL A 52 25.11 54.65 27.52
N SER A 53 25.44 54.21 26.31
CA SER A 53 24.73 54.62 25.09
C SER A 53 23.46 53.79 24.94
N THR A 54 22.29 54.36 25.23
CA THR A 54 21.01 53.72 24.89
C THR A 54 20.65 54.04 23.45
N THR A 55 20.69 53.04 22.57
CA THR A 55 20.25 53.15 21.18
C THR A 55 18.93 52.40 21.01
N LEU A 56 17.87 53.09 20.58
CA LEU A 56 16.61 52.47 20.15
C LEU A 56 16.64 52.37 18.62
N GLN A 57 16.64 51.16 18.08
CA GLN A 57 16.56 50.91 16.64
C GLN A 57 15.17 50.34 16.32
N VAL A 58 14.44 51.02 15.44
CA VAL A 58 13.19 50.50 14.86
C VAL A 58 13.52 50.08 13.43
N LYS A 59 13.45 48.78 13.16
CA LYS A 59 13.53 48.22 11.81
C LYS A 59 12.09 48.06 11.31
N VAL A 60 11.77 48.68 10.17
CA VAL A 60 10.46 48.53 9.52
C VAL A 60 10.75 48.02 8.12
N ASP A 61 10.30 46.81 7.86
CA ASP A 61 10.29 46.18 6.55
C ASP A 61 8.85 45.74 6.23
N HIS A 62 8.49 45.71 4.96
CA HIS A 62 7.24 45.19 4.45
C HIS A 62 7.38 43.84 3.72
N ALA A 63 8.61 43.35 3.54
CA ALA A 63 8.91 42.13 2.79
C ALA A 63 8.87 40.95 3.76
N PRO A 64 7.89 40.03 3.63
CA PRO A 64 7.89 38.82 4.41
C PRO A 64 8.90 37.81 3.86
N PRO A 65 9.51 36.99 4.73
CA PRO A 65 10.35 35.88 4.28
C PRO A 65 9.55 34.88 3.49
N ARG A 66 10.17 34.32 2.47
CA ARG A 66 9.53 33.40 1.53
C ARG A 66 10.20 32.04 1.60
N VAL A 67 9.40 31.00 1.75
CA VAL A 67 9.85 29.64 1.46
C VAL A 67 9.69 29.43 -0.04
N LEU A 68 10.72 28.88 -0.67
CA LEU A 68 10.72 28.61 -2.10
C LEU A 68 10.46 27.13 -2.37
N GLU A 69 11.33 26.27 -1.84
CA GLU A 69 11.31 24.84 -2.15
C GLU A 69 11.77 23.99 -0.95
N ARG A 70 11.35 22.73 -0.94
CA ARG A 70 11.71 21.68 0.01
C ARG A 70 12.71 20.74 -0.66
N LEU A 71 13.93 20.66 -0.13
CA LEU A 71 14.99 19.79 -0.65
C LEU A 71 15.03 18.42 0.03
N SER A 72 14.45 18.29 1.23
CA SER A 72 14.30 17.02 1.93
C SER A 72 13.07 17.03 2.83
N PRO A 73 12.32 15.92 2.94
CA PRO A 73 12.41 14.71 2.09
C PRO A 73 12.01 15.01 0.62
N ILE A 74 11.92 14.03 -0.27
CA ILE A 74 11.48 14.17 -1.68
C ILE A 74 10.67 12.92 -2.04
N ASP A 75 9.57 13.06 -2.79
CA ASP A 75 8.64 12.00 -3.25
C ASP A 75 8.10 11.03 -2.15
N VAL A 76 8.98 10.21 -1.57
CA VAL A 76 8.65 9.10 -0.66
C VAL A 76 9.47 9.17 0.63
N ILE A 77 8.81 8.97 1.77
CA ILE A 77 9.46 8.64 3.05
C ILE A 77 9.37 7.14 3.27
N ASP A 78 10.54 6.51 3.42
CA ASP A 78 10.64 5.09 3.74
C ASP A 78 10.17 4.81 5.18
N ILE A 79 9.11 4.01 5.31
CA ILE A 79 8.54 3.64 6.61
C ILE A 79 8.91 2.21 7.05
N ALA A 80 9.77 1.51 6.29
CA ALA A 80 10.20 0.16 6.63
C ALA A 80 10.90 0.11 8.00
N ASN A 81 11.63 1.17 8.36
CA ASN A 81 12.23 1.32 9.69
C ASN A 81 11.56 2.42 10.50
N SER A 82 10.59 2.05 11.34
CA SER A 82 9.88 2.97 12.23
C SER A 82 10.79 3.81 13.13
N SER A 83 11.96 3.30 13.54
CA SER A 83 12.90 4.08 14.38
C SER A 83 13.53 5.27 13.65
N ALA A 84 13.59 5.24 12.31
CA ALA A 84 14.09 6.37 11.52
C ALA A 84 13.06 7.52 11.43
N LEU A 85 11.79 7.24 11.71
CA LEU A 85 10.69 8.21 11.56
C LEU A 85 10.58 9.17 12.74
N THR A 86 11.35 8.97 13.81
CA THR A 86 11.41 9.91 14.95
C THR A 86 12.33 11.11 14.69
N GLU A 87 13.24 11.00 13.71
CA GLU A 87 14.21 12.04 13.38
C GLU A 87 14.33 12.22 11.85
N VAL A 88 13.20 12.36 11.15
CA VAL A 88 13.19 12.54 9.68
C VAL A 88 13.84 13.89 9.33
N PRO A 89 14.91 13.91 8.52
CA PRO A 89 15.59 15.15 8.16
C PRO A 89 14.74 15.98 7.19
N VAL A 90 14.60 17.26 7.51
CA VAL A 90 13.90 18.23 6.66
C VAL A 90 14.86 19.34 6.25
N GLU A 91 14.75 19.75 5.00
CA GLU A 91 15.52 20.85 4.44
C GLU A 91 14.66 21.68 3.50
N PHE A 92 14.71 23.00 3.68
CA PHE A 92 13.96 23.96 2.89
C PHE A 92 14.87 25.12 2.51
N ILE A 93 14.62 25.70 1.35
CA ILE A 93 15.28 26.92 0.89
C ILE A 93 14.30 28.06 0.76
N GLY A 94 14.79 29.27 0.98
CA GLY A 94 13.99 30.48 0.96
C GLY A 94 14.78 31.72 0.63
N TRP A 95 14.08 32.84 0.73
CA TRP A 95 14.62 34.14 0.42
C TRP A 95 14.07 35.22 1.34
N GLU A 96 14.95 36.13 1.78
CA GLU A 96 14.61 37.28 2.63
C GLU A 96 15.57 38.46 2.41
N ASP A 97 15.05 39.67 2.47
CA ASP A 97 15.81 40.92 2.37
C ASP A 97 16.39 41.37 3.71
N ALA A 98 15.67 41.10 4.80
CA ALA A 98 16.02 41.42 6.17
C ALA A 98 16.89 40.34 6.82
N ASP A 99 17.33 40.64 8.04
CA ASP A 99 18.06 39.70 8.88
C ASP A 99 17.06 38.81 9.63
N LEU A 100 17.27 37.50 9.62
CA LEU A 100 16.49 36.55 10.42
C LEU A 100 17.12 36.24 11.78
N SER A 101 18.30 36.78 12.09
CA SER A 101 19.03 36.50 13.33
C SER A 101 18.17 36.72 14.58
N GLY A 102 18.08 35.69 15.41
CA GLY A 102 17.30 35.71 16.65
C GLY A 102 15.80 35.47 16.46
N SER A 103 15.33 35.23 15.24
CA SER A 103 13.93 34.93 14.94
C SER A 103 13.75 33.43 14.69
N PRO A 104 13.25 32.66 15.68
CA PRO A 104 13.04 31.22 15.53
C PRO A 104 12.00 30.91 14.46
N GLN A 105 12.20 29.79 13.77
CA GLN A 105 11.32 29.28 12.73
C GLN A 105 10.94 27.84 13.06
N TRP A 106 9.72 27.44 12.75
CA TRP A 106 9.21 26.10 13.01
C TRP A 106 8.73 25.47 11.73
N VAL A 107 9.10 24.22 11.52
CA VAL A 107 8.42 23.37 10.56
C VAL A 107 7.20 22.76 11.23
N HIS A 108 6.10 22.73 10.51
CA HIS A 108 4.90 22.00 10.85
C HIS A 108 4.66 20.94 9.79
N TRP A 109 4.01 19.85 10.21
CA TRP A 109 3.66 18.77 9.31
C TRP A 109 2.26 18.26 9.58
N LEU A 110 1.63 17.74 8.52
CA LEU A 110 0.31 17.14 8.55
C LEU A 110 0.34 15.81 7.82
N MET A 111 -0.01 14.73 8.51
CA MET A 111 -0.21 13.41 7.94
C MET A 111 -1.69 13.19 7.63
N ARG A 112 -1.97 12.65 6.45
CA ARG A 112 -3.32 12.28 6.00
C ARG A 112 -3.38 10.87 5.42
N ASP A 113 -4.56 10.27 5.49
CA ASP A 113 -4.87 9.04 4.77
C ASP A 113 -5.24 9.32 3.30
N GLU A 114 -5.46 8.25 2.53
CA GLU A 114 -5.92 8.31 1.12
C GLU A 114 -7.24 9.08 0.94
N ASN A 115 -8.06 9.16 1.99
CA ASN A 115 -9.32 9.91 2.00
C ASN A 115 -9.13 11.37 2.44
N GLN A 116 -7.89 11.84 2.50
CA GLN A 116 -7.49 13.18 2.92
C GLN A 116 -7.88 13.53 4.38
N ARG A 117 -8.11 12.53 5.22
CA ARG A 117 -8.40 12.73 6.64
C ARG A 117 -7.11 12.93 7.39
N GLN A 118 -7.06 13.95 8.24
CA GLN A 118 -5.94 14.17 9.14
C GLN A 118 -5.80 13.00 10.13
N ILE A 119 -4.63 12.38 10.14
CA ILE A 119 -4.26 11.30 11.05
C ILE A 119 -3.41 11.84 12.21
N SER A 120 -2.38 12.61 11.87
CA SER A 120 -1.44 13.16 12.85
C SER A 120 -0.86 14.48 12.34
N SER A 121 -0.29 15.26 13.26
CA SER A 121 0.39 16.52 12.95
C SER A 121 1.35 16.87 14.05
N GLY A 122 2.41 17.61 13.72
CA GLY A 122 3.40 18.04 14.71
C GLY A 122 4.17 19.26 14.24
N SER A 123 5.12 19.68 15.07
CA SER A 123 5.98 20.83 14.80
C SER A 123 7.35 20.66 15.43
N SER A 124 8.38 21.18 14.78
CA SER A 124 9.76 21.16 15.27
C SER A 124 10.45 22.50 15.01
N LEU A 125 11.36 22.89 15.89
CA LEU A 125 12.17 24.09 15.70
C LEU A 125 13.24 23.82 14.63
N LEU A 126 13.36 24.71 13.65
CA LEU A 126 14.37 24.63 12.60
C LEU A 126 15.65 25.34 13.00
N GLY A 127 16.77 24.75 12.63
CA GLY A 127 18.02 25.46 12.40
C GLY A 127 17.90 26.32 11.14
N MET A 128 18.70 27.37 11.08
CA MET A 128 18.64 28.34 9.99
C MET A 128 20.03 28.88 9.67
N LEU A 129 20.32 28.97 8.39
CA LEU A 129 21.53 29.59 7.84
C LEU A 129 21.09 30.61 6.79
N GLN A 130 21.56 31.85 6.92
CA GLN A 130 21.29 32.92 5.95
C GLN A 130 22.61 33.38 5.31
N GLU A 131 22.69 33.31 3.98
CA GLU A 131 23.82 33.76 3.18
C GLU A 131 23.38 34.86 2.21
N GLY A 132 23.58 36.11 2.62
CA GLY A 132 23.01 37.25 1.91
C GLY A 132 21.48 37.21 2.03
N GLN A 133 20.78 37.07 0.90
CA GLN A 133 19.32 36.96 0.88
C GLN A 133 18.82 35.51 0.88
N ALA A 134 19.69 34.55 0.59
CA ALA A 134 19.31 33.14 0.56
C ALA A 134 19.22 32.57 1.97
N ILE A 135 18.21 31.75 2.21
CA ILE A 135 18.00 31.08 3.50
C ILE A 135 17.95 29.59 3.27
N THR A 136 18.57 28.84 4.18
CA THR A 136 18.41 27.40 4.30
C THR A 136 17.92 27.09 5.70
N TRP A 137 16.78 26.40 5.79
CA TRP A 137 16.28 25.84 7.03
C TRP A 137 16.53 24.35 7.07
N THR A 138 17.05 23.86 8.18
CA THR A 138 17.35 22.44 8.39
C THR A 138 16.86 21.99 9.77
N GLY A 139 16.46 20.74 9.88
CA GLY A 139 16.06 20.17 11.16
C GLY A 139 15.64 18.73 11.03
N THR A 140 15.04 18.21 12.10
CA THR A 140 14.40 16.91 12.10
C THR A 140 12.98 17.01 12.63
N VAL A 141 12.12 16.14 12.15
CA VAL A 141 10.74 15.99 12.60
C VAL A 141 10.49 14.57 13.08
N ASP A 142 9.70 14.46 14.14
CA ASP A 142 9.16 13.19 14.62
C ASP A 142 7.78 13.00 14.00
N LEU A 143 7.64 12.00 13.12
CA LEU A 143 6.38 11.68 12.42
C LEU A 143 5.55 10.62 13.15
N ILE A 144 6.10 10.00 14.19
CA ILE A 144 5.42 8.96 14.99
C ILE A 144 4.88 9.54 16.31
N GLY A 145 5.57 10.53 16.89
CA GLY A 145 5.17 11.17 18.14
C GLY A 145 5.10 10.18 19.30
N ASP A 146 3.91 10.02 19.88
CA ASP A 146 3.66 9.08 20.98
C ASP A 146 3.44 7.62 20.53
N GLY A 147 3.47 7.36 19.21
CA GLY A 147 3.30 6.03 18.63
C GLY A 147 1.86 5.55 18.53
N MET A 148 0.86 6.39 18.83
CA MET A 148 -0.55 5.97 18.80
C MET A 148 -1.11 5.77 17.39
N ASN A 149 -0.54 6.45 16.39
CA ASN A 149 -0.97 6.39 14.99
C ASN A 149 0.26 6.18 14.08
N PRO A 150 0.78 4.96 13.94
CA PRO A 150 1.91 4.70 13.06
C PRO A 150 1.52 5.05 11.60
N PRO A 151 2.45 5.61 10.80
CA PRO A 151 2.21 5.82 9.39
C PRO A 151 2.02 4.47 8.70
N LEU A 152 1.05 4.42 7.78
CA LEU A 152 0.80 3.27 6.92
C LEU A 152 1.24 3.59 5.50
N GLN A 153 1.39 2.55 4.69
CA GLN A 153 1.62 2.70 3.26
C GLN A 153 0.53 3.58 2.63
N ASP A 154 0.92 4.39 1.65
CA ASP A 154 0.07 5.32 0.89
C ASP A 154 -0.54 6.49 1.70
N TYR A 155 -0.24 6.59 3.00
CA TYR A 155 -0.46 7.86 3.71
C TYR A 155 0.42 8.96 3.09
N GLU A 156 0.02 10.20 3.28
CA GLU A 156 0.75 11.35 2.77
C GLU A 156 1.08 12.33 3.88
N VAL A 157 2.22 13.00 3.79
CA VAL A 157 2.62 14.10 4.68
C VAL A 157 2.92 15.36 3.89
N GLY A 158 2.55 16.52 4.43
CA GLY A 158 2.90 17.83 3.88
C GLY A 158 3.58 18.68 4.95
N PHE A 159 4.51 19.54 4.52
CA PHE A 159 5.29 20.42 5.38
C PHE A 159 5.03 21.91 5.11
N TRP A 160 4.98 22.73 6.15
CA TRP A 160 5.01 24.20 6.03
C TRP A 160 5.82 24.82 7.16
N ILE A 161 6.31 26.04 6.96
CA ILE A 161 7.14 26.76 7.91
C ILE A 161 6.37 27.97 8.45
N GLU A 162 6.43 28.18 9.75
CA GLU A 162 5.95 29.38 10.44
C GLU A 162 7.08 30.07 11.19
N GLY A 163 6.95 31.38 11.36
CA GLY A 163 7.86 32.23 12.12
C GLY A 163 7.85 33.63 11.56
N TRP A 164 8.87 34.42 11.89
CA TRP A 164 8.94 35.85 11.56
C TRP A 164 10.37 36.32 11.29
N ASP A 165 10.53 37.48 10.66
CA ASP A 165 11.84 38.14 10.53
C ASP A 165 12.18 39.07 11.71
N ALA A 166 13.38 39.68 11.70
CA ALA A 166 13.76 40.64 12.74
C ALA A 166 12.92 41.94 12.74
N ALA A 167 12.10 42.20 11.71
CA ALA A 167 11.15 43.29 11.64
C ALA A 167 9.74 42.88 12.15
N GLY A 168 9.51 41.59 12.38
CA GLY A 168 8.24 41.01 12.81
C GLY A 168 7.29 40.63 11.68
N ASN A 169 7.74 40.60 10.43
CA ASN A 169 6.92 40.11 9.32
C ASN A 169 6.80 38.58 9.40
N PRO A 170 5.59 38.01 9.36
CA PRO A 170 5.42 36.56 9.29
C PRO A 170 5.86 36.03 7.92
N LEU A 171 6.25 34.76 7.86
CA LEU A 171 6.52 34.09 6.58
C LEU A 171 5.32 34.16 5.64
N ALA A 172 5.59 34.34 4.35
CA ALA A 172 4.57 34.27 3.32
C ALA A 172 3.94 32.86 3.29
N THR A 173 2.63 32.80 3.07
CA THR A 173 1.84 31.55 3.13
C THR A 173 1.56 30.94 1.75
N GLU A 174 1.92 31.64 0.67
CA GLU A 174 1.79 31.19 -0.72
C GLU A 174 2.75 30.01 -0.96
N GLY A 175 2.22 28.80 -1.22
CA GLY A 175 3.06 27.59 -1.28
C GLY A 175 3.73 27.23 0.06
N ASN A 176 3.19 27.73 1.18
CA ASN A 176 3.72 27.51 2.51
C ASN A 176 2.57 27.54 3.55
N SER A 177 1.67 26.57 3.46
CA SER A 177 0.54 26.46 4.38
C SER A 177 0.09 25.01 4.58
N LYS A 178 -0.74 24.77 5.59
CA LYS A 178 -1.34 23.45 5.85
C LYS A 178 -2.09 22.86 4.64
N SER A 179 -2.73 23.69 3.82
CA SER A 179 -3.51 23.24 2.65
C SER A 179 -2.72 23.27 1.34
N ASP A 180 -1.63 24.02 1.29
CA ASP A 180 -0.71 24.13 0.15
C ASP A 180 0.72 24.06 0.72
N PRO A 181 1.20 22.85 1.04
CA PRO A 181 2.53 22.62 1.61
C PRO A 181 3.65 23.12 0.69
N VAL A 182 4.84 23.24 1.27
CA VAL A 182 6.05 23.62 0.54
C VAL A 182 6.39 22.58 -0.50
N ARG A 183 6.53 23.05 -1.75
CA ARG A 183 6.79 22.23 -2.92
C ARG A 183 8.24 21.77 -2.97
N GLU A 184 8.49 20.59 -3.50
CA GLU A 184 9.82 20.20 -3.93
C GLU A 184 10.22 20.80 -5.29
N PRO A 185 11.52 20.81 -5.66
CA PRO A 185 11.97 21.23 -6.98
C PRO A 185 11.40 20.36 -8.09
N VAL A 186 10.99 20.98 -9.21
CA VAL A 186 10.43 20.26 -10.37
C VAL A 186 11.41 19.24 -10.96
N ASP A 187 12.71 19.50 -10.85
CA ASP A 187 13.76 18.60 -11.35
C ASP A 187 13.91 17.32 -10.49
N LEU A 188 13.33 17.31 -9.29
CA LEU A 188 13.34 16.19 -8.36
C LEU A 188 11.99 15.47 -8.27
N ASN A 189 10.99 15.88 -9.05
CA ASN A 189 9.65 15.31 -9.01
C ASN A 189 9.57 13.99 -9.78
N GLY A 190 9.68 12.87 -9.06
CA GLY A 190 9.61 11.52 -9.60
C GLY A 190 8.19 10.98 -9.70
N ASP A 191 7.27 11.42 -8.84
CA ASP A 191 5.94 10.84 -8.67
C ASP A 191 4.78 11.71 -9.24
N HIS A 192 5.11 12.85 -9.82
CA HIS A 192 4.20 13.89 -10.33
C HIS A 192 3.39 14.61 -9.23
N GLU A 193 3.81 14.58 -7.97
CA GLU A 193 3.21 15.28 -6.83
C GLU A 193 4.24 16.18 -6.13
N LEU A 194 4.08 17.50 -6.26
CA LEU A 194 5.09 18.43 -5.77
C LEU A 194 4.97 18.75 -4.27
N GLN A 195 3.78 18.62 -3.68
CA GLN A 195 3.49 19.17 -2.35
C GLN A 195 3.45 18.10 -1.27
N TRP A 196 2.92 16.93 -1.63
CA TRP A 196 2.64 15.84 -0.70
C TRP A 196 3.64 14.72 -0.90
N ILE A 197 4.10 14.17 0.22
CA ILE A 197 5.08 13.11 0.25
C ILE A 197 4.35 11.84 0.64
N ARG A 198 4.53 10.78 -0.13
CA ARG A 198 3.94 9.48 0.19
C ARG A 198 4.77 8.72 1.21
N PHE A 199 4.12 7.98 2.10
CA PHE A 199 4.77 6.94 2.90
C PHE A 199 4.76 5.62 2.13
N GLY A 200 5.94 5.00 2.02
CA GLY A 200 6.08 3.75 1.28
C GLY A 200 7.39 3.05 1.61
N ALA A 201 7.76 2.07 0.80
CA ALA A 201 9.03 1.38 0.89
C ALA A 201 10.00 1.93 -0.17
N LEU A 202 11.16 2.42 0.26
CA LEU A 202 12.31 2.55 -0.65
C LEU A 202 13.08 1.22 -0.77
N GLY A 203 12.96 0.37 0.27
CA GLY A 203 13.45 -1.00 0.30
C GLY A 203 12.51 -1.99 -0.38
N ALA A 204 12.83 -3.28 -0.24
CA ALA A 204 12.03 -4.36 -0.80
C ALA A 204 10.64 -4.45 -0.16
N GLN A 205 9.68 -4.90 -0.97
CA GLN A 205 8.30 -5.20 -0.58
C GLN A 205 7.91 -6.51 -1.26
N LEU A 206 8.22 -7.62 -0.62
CA LEU A 206 7.92 -8.97 -1.06
C LEU A 206 6.42 -9.22 -1.01
N THR A 207 5.96 -10.15 -1.85
CA THR A 207 4.57 -10.56 -1.88
C THR A 207 4.43 -11.92 -2.54
N VAL A 208 3.39 -12.67 -2.18
CA VAL A 208 3.02 -13.90 -2.89
C VAL A 208 1.86 -13.59 -3.85
N GLU A 209 2.19 -13.25 -5.09
CA GLU A 209 1.18 -12.83 -6.10
C GLU A 209 0.10 -13.89 -6.34
N ARG A 210 0.52 -15.15 -6.39
CA ARG A 210 -0.38 -16.29 -6.56
C ARG A 210 0.28 -17.60 -6.17
N ILE A 211 -0.57 -18.57 -5.89
CA ILE A 211 -0.22 -19.95 -5.60
C ILE A 211 -1.16 -20.88 -6.37
N SER A 212 -0.64 -22.02 -6.82
CA SER A 212 -1.40 -23.02 -7.57
C SER A 212 -0.92 -24.42 -7.19
N ALA A 213 -1.85 -25.36 -7.15
CA ALA A 213 -1.57 -26.79 -7.11
C ALA A 213 -1.83 -27.40 -8.49
N ASP A 214 -0.99 -28.36 -8.92
CA ASP A 214 -1.24 -29.12 -10.16
C ASP A 214 -2.57 -29.87 -10.12
N ARG A 215 -3.00 -30.28 -8.91
CA ARG A 215 -4.28 -30.93 -8.61
C ARG A 215 -4.80 -30.48 -7.24
N GLU A 216 -6.07 -30.07 -7.21
CA GLU A 216 -6.73 -29.64 -5.96
C GLU A 216 -7.46 -30.79 -5.25
N ILE A 217 -7.98 -31.78 -5.99
CA ILE A 217 -8.65 -32.95 -5.41
C ILE A 217 -7.76 -34.17 -5.54
N VAL A 218 -7.37 -34.76 -4.41
CA VAL A 218 -6.33 -35.79 -4.36
C VAL A 218 -6.65 -36.91 -3.37
N ALA A 219 -5.99 -38.05 -3.52
CA ALA A 219 -6.03 -39.10 -2.52
C ALA A 219 -4.95 -38.88 -1.45
N ASN A 220 -5.20 -39.36 -0.24
CA ASN A 220 -4.18 -39.37 0.80
C ASN A 220 -2.91 -40.09 0.31
N GLY A 221 -1.75 -39.45 0.43
CA GLY A 221 -0.45 -39.94 -0.03
C GLY A 221 -0.09 -39.58 -1.48
N ASP A 222 -0.97 -38.94 -2.24
CA ASP A 222 -0.65 -38.43 -3.57
C ASP A 222 0.41 -37.32 -3.47
N LYS A 223 1.30 -37.26 -4.46
CA LYS A 223 2.27 -36.16 -4.60
C LYS A 223 1.65 -35.08 -5.46
N VAL A 224 1.61 -33.86 -4.96
CA VAL A 224 1.03 -32.67 -5.59
C VAL A 224 2.15 -31.65 -5.77
N GLU A 225 2.28 -31.06 -6.94
CA GLU A 225 3.23 -29.99 -7.19
C GLU A 225 2.55 -28.65 -6.88
N ILE A 226 3.13 -27.90 -5.95
CA ILE A 226 2.68 -26.58 -5.55
C ILE A 226 3.65 -25.57 -6.16
N THR A 227 3.12 -24.64 -6.95
CA THR A 227 3.88 -23.53 -7.51
C THR A 227 3.40 -22.22 -6.91
N ALA A 228 4.32 -21.39 -6.46
CA ALA A 228 4.04 -20.03 -6.00
C ALA A 228 4.87 -19.03 -6.81
N TRP A 229 4.30 -17.85 -7.02
CA TRP A 229 4.92 -16.74 -7.75
C TRP A 229 5.22 -15.65 -6.74
N ILE A 230 6.51 -15.46 -6.49
CA ILE A 230 7.02 -14.50 -5.51
C ILE A 230 7.49 -13.27 -6.26
N SER A 231 7.01 -12.10 -5.85
CA SER A 231 7.41 -10.82 -6.43
C SER A 231 7.94 -9.89 -5.37
N ASN A 232 8.62 -8.85 -5.83
CA ASN A 232 9.00 -7.70 -5.02
C ASN A 232 8.46 -6.45 -5.73
N LEU A 233 7.55 -5.75 -5.05
CA LEU A 233 6.88 -4.54 -5.52
C LEU A 233 7.61 -3.26 -5.09
N GLY A 234 8.67 -3.39 -4.31
CA GLY A 234 9.51 -2.31 -3.81
C GLY A 234 10.88 -2.25 -4.48
N GLY A 235 11.86 -1.66 -3.80
CA GLY A 235 13.25 -1.61 -4.22
C GLY A 235 13.96 -2.97 -4.14
N THR A 236 15.16 -3.09 -4.71
CA THR A 236 15.89 -4.37 -4.73
C THR A 236 16.20 -4.91 -3.34
N THR A 237 16.05 -6.22 -3.13
CA THR A 237 16.50 -6.89 -1.90
C THR A 237 18.03 -6.89 -1.78
N ASN A 238 18.57 -6.45 -0.64
CA ASN A 238 20.02 -6.43 -0.38
C ASN A 238 20.58 -7.77 0.11
N THR A 239 19.72 -8.70 0.54
CA THR A 239 20.06 -10.02 1.07
C THR A 239 19.11 -11.07 0.49
N GLY A 240 19.52 -12.34 0.56
CA GLY A 240 18.65 -13.45 0.22
C GLY A 240 17.76 -13.85 1.39
N PHE A 241 16.56 -14.35 1.11
CA PHE A 241 15.54 -14.72 2.10
C PHE A 241 15.03 -16.15 1.84
N VAL A 242 14.25 -16.69 2.78
CA VAL A 242 13.74 -18.07 2.73
C VAL A 242 12.23 -18.08 2.52
N VAL A 243 11.77 -18.86 1.55
CA VAL A 243 10.35 -19.13 1.31
C VAL A 243 9.99 -20.50 1.87
N GLY A 244 8.94 -20.58 2.68
CA GLY A 244 8.46 -21.80 3.30
C GLY A 244 7.12 -22.26 2.75
N PHE A 245 6.97 -23.58 2.56
CA PHE A 245 5.71 -24.22 2.17
C PHE A 245 5.16 -25.05 3.33
N TYR A 246 3.91 -24.83 3.70
CA TYR A 246 3.28 -25.39 4.90
C TYR A 246 2.00 -26.16 4.57
N SER A 247 1.79 -27.28 5.26
CA SER A 247 0.57 -28.08 5.17
C SER A 247 -0.46 -27.56 6.19
N GLY A 248 -1.54 -26.93 5.73
CA GLY A 248 -2.57 -26.38 6.61
C GLY A 248 -1.99 -25.49 7.71
N ASP A 249 -2.26 -25.84 8.97
CA ASP A 249 -1.78 -25.13 10.16
C ASP A 249 -0.49 -25.71 10.76
N SER A 250 0.29 -26.47 10.00
CA SER A 250 1.58 -27.00 10.47
C SER A 250 2.54 -25.88 10.84
N GLU A 251 3.16 -25.95 12.02
CA GLU A 251 4.21 -25.00 12.44
C GLU A 251 5.51 -25.16 11.63
N LYS A 252 5.74 -26.33 11.03
CA LYS A 252 6.95 -26.64 10.28
C LYS A 252 6.67 -26.69 8.78
N PRO A 253 7.51 -26.04 7.96
CA PRO A 253 7.38 -26.17 6.52
C PRO A 253 7.78 -27.59 6.09
N PHE A 254 7.06 -28.16 5.13
CA PHE A 254 7.44 -29.42 4.49
C PHE A 254 8.54 -29.23 3.44
N ALA A 255 8.68 -28.00 2.92
CA ALA A 255 9.74 -27.60 2.01
C ALA A 255 10.13 -26.14 2.24
N THR A 256 11.41 -25.82 2.06
CA THR A 256 11.91 -24.45 2.06
C THR A 256 12.78 -24.22 0.83
N GLN A 257 12.79 -22.99 0.34
CA GLN A 257 13.66 -22.57 -0.75
C GLN A 257 14.28 -21.22 -0.42
N LYS A 258 15.62 -21.15 -0.51
CA LYS A 258 16.35 -19.90 -0.35
C LYS A 258 16.45 -19.19 -1.70
N LEU A 259 16.06 -17.93 -1.74
CA LEU A 259 16.27 -17.03 -2.87
C LEU A 259 17.39 -16.05 -2.52
N ASN A 260 18.22 -15.67 -3.49
CA ASN A 260 19.33 -14.72 -3.25
C ASN A 260 18.88 -13.26 -3.33
N GLY A 261 17.57 -13.03 -3.43
CA GLY A 261 16.97 -11.73 -3.66
C GLY A 261 16.09 -11.70 -4.92
N ILE A 262 15.23 -10.70 -4.99
CA ILE A 262 14.34 -10.41 -6.11
C ILE A 262 14.39 -8.90 -6.38
N ALA A 263 14.54 -8.52 -7.65
CA ALA A 263 14.36 -7.14 -8.11
C ALA A 263 12.90 -6.96 -8.53
N ASP A 264 12.61 -6.66 -9.80
CA ASP A 264 11.24 -6.35 -10.24
C ASP A 264 10.55 -7.54 -10.95
N GLU A 265 11.06 -8.76 -10.76
CA GLU A 265 10.57 -9.95 -11.46
C GLU A 265 9.78 -10.89 -10.54
N SER A 266 8.69 -11.45 -11.07
CA SER A 266 7.93 -12.53 -10.44
C SER A 266 8.64 -13.87 -10.69
N ILE A 267 9.16 -14.49 -9.63
CA ILE A 267 9.90 -15.76 -9.70
C ILE A 267 8.97 -16.92 -9.33
N PRO A 268 8.74 -17.89 -10.24
CA PRO A 268 8.05 -19.12 -9.90
C PRO A 268 8.95 -20.06 -9.11
N ILE A 269 8.49 -20.45 -7.93
CA ILE A 269 9.11 -21.49 -7.09
C ILE A 269 8.16 -22.67 -6.95
N SER A 270 8.69 -23.89 -6.78
CA SER A 270 7.84 -25.08 -6.67
C SER A 270 8.35 -26.08 -5.65
N ALA A 271 7.41 -26.74 -4.98
CA ALA A 271 7.66 -27.80 -4.02
C ALA A 271 6.65 -28.93 -4.18
N THR A 272 7.10 -30.17 -3.94
CA THR A 272 6.20 -31.33 -3.93
C THR A 272 5.61 -31.54 -2.54
N TRP A 273 4.31 -31.36 -2.42
CA TRP A 273 3.51 -31.69 -1.24
C TRP A 273 3.04 -33.15 -1.30
N VAL A 274 2.99 -33.83 -0.15
CA VAL A 274 2.38 -35.17 -0.04
C VAL A 274 1.04 -35.00 0.65
N ALA A 275 -0.03 -35.37 -0.02
CA ALA A 275 -1.39 -35.14 0.47
C ALA A 275 -1.64 -35.88 1.79
N GLU A 276 -2.05 -35.14 2.82
CA GLU A 276 -2.33 -35.66 4.15
C GLU A 276 -3.80 -35.49 4.48
N LYS A 277 -4.43 -36.55 5.00
CA LYS A 277 -5.83 -36.49 5.42
C LYS A 277 -6.04 -35.41 6.48
N GLY A 278 -7.00 -34.52 6.22
CA GLY A 278 -7.38 -33.44 7.14
C GLY A 278 -6.68 -32.11 6.86
N VAL A 279 -5.78 -32.05 5.88
CA VAL A 279 -5.25 -30.80 5.33
C VAL A 279 -6.19 -30.30 4.24
N ASP A 280 -6.61 -29.04 4.36
CA ASP A 280 -7.55 -28.37 3.45
C ASP A 280 -6.91 -27.27 2.59
N ARG A 281 -5.64 -26.91 2.88
CA ARG A 281 -4.88 -25.90 2.14
C ARG A 281 -3.37 -26.11 2.26
N VAL A 282 -2.64 -25.60 1.28
CA VAL A 282 -1.19 -25.38 1.36
C VAL A 282 -0.95 -23.88 1.45
N ILE A 283 -0.10 -23.46 2.39
CA ILE A 283 0.26 -22.05 2.61
C ILE A 283 1.72 -21.86 2.17
N VAL A 284 1.98 -20.77 1.47
CA VAL A 284 3.33 -20.30 1.16
C VAL A 284 3.55 -18.98 1.88
N ILE A 285 4.67 -18.88 2.57
CA ILE A 285 5.09 -17.69 3.31
C ILE A 285 6.47 -17.31 2.79
N VAL A 286 6.59 -16.08 2.29
CA VAL A 286 7.87 -15.48 1.88
C VAL A 286 8.55 -14.87 3.11
N ASP A 287 9.89 -14.82 3.07
CA ASP A 287 10.75 -14.36 4.16
C ASP A 287 10.38 -14.88 5.57
N THR A 288 10.31 -16.21 5.72
CA THR A 288 9.90 -16.85 6.98
C THR A 288 10.79 -16.52 8.19
N GLU A 289 11.99 -16.00 7.94
CA GLU A 289 12.97 -15.63 8.96
C GLU A 289 12.95 -14.11 9.27
N ASN A 290 12.12 -13.33 8.55
CA ASN A 290 11.96 -11.88 8.67
C ASN A 290 13.31 -11.15 8.52
N GLU A 291 14.15 -11.59 7.58
CA GLU A 291 15.47 -11.02 7.31
C GLU A 291 15.40 -9.74 6.45
N ILE A 292 14.35 -9.60 5.64
CA ILE A 292 14.07 -8.41 4.83
C ILE A 292 13.17 -7.49 5.66
N ILE A 293 13.51 -6.21 5.65
CA ILE A 293 12.70 -5.19 6.33
C ILE A 293 11.76 -4.62 5.28
N GLU A 294 10.47 -4.81 5.51
CA GLU A 294 9.40 -4.42 4.60
C GLU A 294 8.44 -3.45 5.30
N VAL A 295 7.56 -2.83 4.52
CA VAL A 295 6.52 -1.94 5.06
C VAL A 295 5.27 -2.73 5.40
N ASP A 296 4.84 -3.60 4.50
CA ASP A 296 3.71 -4.52 4.71
C ASP A 296 4.23 -5.95 4.83
N GLU A 297 3.91 -6.62 5.93
CA GLU A 297 4.25 -8.04 6.15
C GLU A 297 3.03 -8.94 5.97
N SER A 298 1.86 -8.36 5.69
CA SER A 298 0.58 -9.08 5.66
C SER A 298 0.32 -9.78 4.33
N ASP A 299 0.92 -9.31 3.24
CA ASP A 299 0.84 -9.90 1.90
C ASP A 299 1.98 -10.88 1.60
N ASN A 300 2.85 -11.12 2.57
CA ASN A 300 3.91 -12.12 2.54
C ASN A 300 3.40 -13.57 2.62
N SER A 301 2.09 -13.81 2.60
CA SER A 301 1.53 -15.15 2.60
C SER A 301 0.35 -15.32 1.65
N ALA A 302 0.28 -16.49 1.01
CA ALA A 302 -0.88 -16.92 0.23
C ALA A 302 -1.17 -18.40 0.45
N SER A 303 -2.41 -18.82 0.16
CA SER A 303 -2.80 -20.22 0.29
C SER A 303 -3.62 -20.72 -0.90
N VAL A 304 -3.46 -22.01 -1.20
CA VAL A 304 -4.27 -22.73 -2.19
C VAL A 304 -5.06 -23.81 -1.48
N GLY A 305 -6.36 -23.88 -1.75
CA GLY A 305 -7.24 -24.91 -1.21
C GLY A 305 -6.97 -26.27 -1.86
N VAL A 306 -7.00 -27.34 -1.06
CA VAL A 306 -6.86 -28.72 -1.50
C VAL A 306 -7.88 -29.60 -0.78
N SER A 307 -8.40 -30.62 -1.45
CA SER A 307 -9.35 -31.59 -0.91
C SER A 307 -8.77 -33.00 -0.96
N VAL A 308 -8.68 -33.64 0.21
CA VAL A 308 -8.19 -35.02 0.34
C VAL A 308 -9.36 -35.98 0.56
N ASP A 309 -10.12 -36.23 -0.50
CA ASP A 309 -11.40 -36.95 -0.44
C ASP A 309 -11.26 -38.47 -0.51
N TYR A 310 -10.15 -38.95 -1.06
CA TYR A 310 -9.98 -40.36 -1.40
C TYR A 310 -8.99 -41.08 -0.49
N ALA A 311 -9.29 -42.34 -0.19
CA ALA A 311 -8.35 -43.25 0.47
C ALA A 311 -7.11 -43.48 -0.41
N PHE A 312 -6.00 -43.84 0.22
CA PHE A 312 -4.70 -44.04 -0.44
C PHE A 312 -4.82 -44.88 -1.73
N GLY A 313 -4.29 -44.34 -2.84
CA GLY A 313 -4.28 -45.02 -4.14
C GLY A 313 -5.55 -44.91 -4.99
N MET A 314 -6.56 -44.14 -4.55
CA MET A 314 -7.82 -43.94 -5.29
C MET A 314 -7.89 -42.60 -6.06
N GLY A 315 -6.79 -41.87 -6.20
CA GLY A 315 -6.76 -40.57 -6.91
C GLY A 315 -7.14 -40.65 -8.40
N TRP A 316 -7.04 -41.84 -9.02
CA TRP A 316 -7.49 -42.09 -10.39
C TRP A 316 -9.01 -41.91 -10.58
N VAL A 317 -9.81 -41.96 -9.50
CA VAL A 317 -11.26 -41.82 -9.56
C VAL A 317 -11.67 -40.43 -10.06
N GLU A 318 -10.90 -39.39 -9.77
CA GLU A 318 -11.18 -38.03 -10.24
C GLU A 318 -10.85 -37.86 -11.73
N GLY A 319 -9.70 -38.38 -12.19
CA GLY A 319 -9.38 -38.44 -13.62
C GLY A 319 -10.42 -39.25 -14.42
N ALA A 320 -11.02 -40.27 -13.79
CA ALA A 320 -12.13 -41.03 -14.35
C ALA A 320 -13.45 -40.23 -14.41
N ARG A 321 -13.72 -39.37 -13.42
CA ARG A 321 -14.88 -38.45 -13.42
C ARG A 321 -14.78 -37.39 -14.52
N GLN A 322 -13.61 -36.78 -14.67
CA GLN A 322 -13.39 -35.70 -15.63
C GLN A 322 -13.47 -36.18 -17.09
N ASN A 323 -13.14 -37.45 -17.35
CA ASN A 323 -13.16 -38.05 -18.68
C ASN A 323 -14.01 -39.34 -18.72
N LEU A 324 -15.29 -39.22 -18.36
CA LEU A 324 -16.22 -40.36 -18.28
C LEU A 324 -16.26 -41.21 -19.56
N LEU A 325 -16.13 -40.60 -20.74
CA LEU A 325 -16.12 -41.31 -22.02
C LEU A 325 -14.92 -42.26 -22.15
N ALA A 326 -13.73 -41.82 -21.71
CA ALA A 326 -12.52 -42.65 -21.75
C ALA A 326 -12.65 -43.85 -20.79
N VAL A 327 -13.25 -43.62 -19.63
CA VAL A 327 -13.51 -44.68 -18.63
C VAL A 327 -14.52 -45.69 -19.14
N ILE A 328 -15.63 -45.23 -19.73
CA ILE A 328 -16.61 -46.09 -20.38
C ILE A 328 -15.92 -46.89 -21.49
N GLY A 329 -15.06 -46.26 -22.30
CA GLY A 329 -14.26 -46.93 -23.32
C GLY A 329 -13.36 -48.04 -22.76
N ILE A 330 -12.68 -47.79 -21.63
CA ILE A 330 -11.83 -48.77 -20.94
C ILE A 330 -12.67 -49.93 -20.37
N ILE A 331 -13.82 -49.63 -19.74
CA ILE A 331 -14.73 -50.66 -19.21
C ILE A 331 -15.30 -51.52 -20.34
N ILE A 332 -15.74 -50.90 -21.43
CA ILE A 332 -16.20 -51.60 -22.63
C ILE A 332 -15.06 -52.45 -23.20
N ALA A 333 -13.84 -51.93 -23.30
CA ALA A 333 -12.69 -52.72 -23.76
C ALA A 333 -12.40 -53.92 -22.84
N MET A 334 -12.49 -53.74 -21.51
CA MET A 334 -12.32 -54.84 -20.54
C MET A 334 -13.40 -55.92 -20.65
N ILE A 335 -14.61 -55.61 -21.15
CA ILE A 335 -15.68 -56.59 -21.38
C ILE A 335 -15.57 -57.21 -22.78
N VAL A 336 -15.33 -56.38 -23.79
CA VAL A 336 -15.32 -56.78 -25.20
C VAL A 336 -14.09 -57.63 -25.52
N LEU A 337 -12.90 -57.31 -24.99
CA LEU A 337 -11.68 -58.08 -25.27
C LEU A 337 -11.79 -59.56 -24.82
N PRO A 338 -12.26 -59.88 -23.60
CA PRO A 338 -12.51 -61.26 -23.20
C PRO A 338 -13.61 -61.96 -24.01
N VAL A 339 -14.68 -61.25 -24.37
CA VAL A 339 -15.79 -61.82 -25.15
C VAL A 339 -15.33 -62.16 -26.58
N VAL A 340 -14.59 -61.27 -27.23
CA VAL A 340 -14.03 -61.50 -28.56
C VAL A 340 -13.01 -62.64 -28.52
N ALA A 341 -12.15 -62.69 -27.49
CA ALA A 341 -11.24 -63.81 -27.31
C ALA A 341 -12.00 -65.14 -27.14
N TYR A 342 -13.07 -65.17 -26.34
CA TYR A 342 -13.90 -66.35 -26.13
C TYR A 342 -14.63 -66.81 -27.41
N VAL A 343 -15.23 -65.88 -28.14
CA VAL A 343 -15.91 -66.18 -29.42
C VAL A 343 -14.91 -66.65 -30.47
N SER A 344 -13.74 -66.03 -30.56
CA SER A 344 -12.68 -66.47 -31.47
C SER A 344 -12.18 -67.87 -31.14
N MET A 345 -12.06 -68.24 -29.86
CA MET A 345 -11.70 -69.59 -29.44
C MET A 345 -12.81 -70.60 -29.74
N LYS A 346 -14.10 -70.23 -29.60
CA LYS A 346 -15.23 -71.09 -29.98
C LYS A 346 -15.38 -71.25 -31.49
N GLY A 347 -15.26 -70.17 -32.27
CA GLY A 347 -15.31 -70.20 -33.74
C GLY A 347 -14.15 -71.00 -34.35
N ALA A 348 -12.98 -71.03 -33.71
CA ALA A 348 -11.88 -71.89 -34.11
C ALA A 348 -12.14 -73.39 -33.83
N LEU A 349 -13.05 -73.74 -32.92
CA LEU A 349 -13.39 -75.13 -32.57
C LEU A 349 -14.55 -75.71 -33.40
N THR A 350 -15.45 -74.89 -33.94
CA THR A 350 -16.61 -75.35 -34.75
C THR A 350 -16.36 -75.40 -36.26
N ASN A 351 -15.13 -75.18 -36.72
CA ASN A 351 -14.81 -75.20 -38.15
C ASN A 351 -14.59 -76.63 -38.71
N ARG A 352 -15.56 -77.52 -38.49
CA ARG A 352 -15.71 -78.76 -39.28
C ARG A 352 -17.18 -78.98 -39.64
N SER A 353 -17.38 -78.90 -40.96
CA SER A 353 -18.45 -79.49 -41.78
C SER A 353 -19.88 -78.99 -41.56
N GLU A 354 -20.34 -78.21 -42.53
CA GLU A 354 -21.60 -78.36 -43.30
C GLU A 354 -22.22 -76.98 -43.57
N LEU A 355 -21.92 -76.45 -44.75
CA LEU A 355 -22.53 -75.23 -45.27
C LEU A 355 -22.68 -75.38 -46.79
N PHE A 356 -23.36 -76.46 -47.19
CA PHE A 356 -23.98 -76.66 -48.51
C PHE A 356 -25.19 -77.59 -48.29
N ASP A 357 -26.28 -77.34 -49.03
CA ASP A 357 -27.65 -77.90 -48.96
C ASP A 357 -28.57 -77.30 -47.87
N ASP A 358 -29.81 -76.89 -48.12
CA ASP A 358 -30.67 -77.01 -49.30
C ASP A 358 -31.81 -75.96 -49.26
N GLU A 359 -32.49 -75.90 -50.39
CA GLU A 359 -33.59 -75.12 -50.93
C GLU A 359 -34.89 -74.83 -50.13
N HIS A 360 -35.55 -73.75 -50.59
CA HIS A 360 -37.00 -73.52 -50.77
C HIS A 360 -38.02 -73.78 -49.63
N LEU A 361 -38.81 -72.75 -49.27
CA LEU A 361 -40.26 -72.70 -49.57
C LEU A 361 -40.90 -71.34 -49.23
N PHE A 362 -41.80 -70.90 -50.12
CA PHE A 362 -42.70 -69.74 -50.04
C PHE A 362 -43.84 -69.98 -49.02
N ASP A 363 -44.45 -68.91 -48.49
CA ASP A 363 -45.89 -68.67 -48.67
C ASP A 363 -46.34 -67.26 -48.23
N GLU A 364 -47.21 -66.70 -49.07
CA GLU A 364 -47.92 -65.42 -49.03
C GLU A 364 -49.18 -65.50 -48.13
N GLU A 365 -49.65 -64.35 -47.62
CA GLU A 365 -50.97 -63.74 -47.94
C GLU A 365 -51.51 -62.82 -46.83
N ASP A 366 -52.02 -61.68 -47.31
CA ASP A 366 -52.68 -60.56 -46.65
C ASP A 366 -54.20 -60.79 -46.45
N ASP A 367 -54.85 -59.74 -45.94
CA ASP A 367 -56.29 -59.43 -45.86
C ASP A 367 -57.06 -59.84 -44.59
N TYR A 368 -57.65 -58.84 -43.90
CA TYR A 368 -59.09 -58.52 -43.92
C TYR A 368 -59.43 -57.29 -43.04
N ASP A 369 -60.22 -56.38 -43.63
CA ASP A 369 -60.75 -55.10 -43.17
C ASP A 369 -61.90 -55.16 -42.11
N GLU A 370 -62.25 -53.96 -41.63
CA GLU A 370 -63.60 -53.42 -41.29
C GLU A 370 -63.86 -52.97 -39.83
N ASP A 371 -63.74 -51.64 -39.65
CA ASP A 371 -64.75 -50.65 -39.22
C ASP A 371 -65.70 -50.95 -38.04
N TYR A 372 -65.80 -49.98 -37.10
CA TYR A 372 -67.06 -49.35 -36.68
C TYR A 372 -66.76 -48.03 -35.91
N ASP A 373 -67.17 -46.91 -36.50
CA ASP A 373 -67.38 -45.60 -35.88
C ASP A 373 -68.58 -45.62 -34.89
N ASP A 374 -68.55 -44.79 -33.86
CA ASP A 374 -69.72 -43.96 -33.46
C ASP A 374 -69.32 -42.88 -32.42
N ASP A 375 -69.36 -41.63 -32.91
CA ASP A 375 -70.03 -40.44 -32.38
C ASP A 375 -69.68 -39.80 -31.01
N ASP A 376 -69.12 -38.58 -31.14
CA ASP A 376 -69.56 -37.28 -30.59
C ASP A 376 -69.89 -37.12 -29.09
N TYR A 377 -69.23 -36.15 -28.43
CA TYR A 377 -69.73 -34.77 -28.28
C TYR A 377 -68.80 -33.95 -27.36
N ASP A 378 -68.58 -32.71 -27.80
CA ASP A 378 -67.82 -31.59 -27.22
C ASP A 378 -68.24 -31.14 -25.81
N ASP A 379 -67.31 -30.47 -25.12
CA ASP A 379 -67.47 -29.09 -24.62
C ASP A 379 -66.14 -28.71 -23.91
N GLU A 380 -65.36 -27.77 -24.47
CA GLU A 380 -65.28 -26.34 -24.07
C GLU A 380 -64.68 -26.18 -22.63
N ASP A 381 -63.66 -25.38 -22.33
CA ASP A 381 -63.04 -24.22 -22.96
C ASP A 381 -61.73 -23.90 -22.20
N ASP A 382 -60.73 -23.37 -22.92
CA ASP A 382 -60.00 -22.10 -22.71
C ASP A 382 -59.78 -21.58 -21.25
N ASP A 383 -58.67 -20.95 -20.85
CA ASP A 383 -57.67 -20.15 -21.57
C ASP A 383 -56.57 -19.67 -20.57
N TYR A 384 -55.41 -19.30 -21.14
CA TYR A 384 -54.27 -18.47 -20.61
C TYR A 384 -53.38 -18.95 -19.45
#